data_AF-A0A090HZH7-F1
#
_entry.id   AF-A0A090HZH7-F1
#
_cell.length_a   1.000
_cell.length_b   1.000
_cell.length_c   1.000
_cell.angle_alpha   90.00
_cell.angle_beta   90.00
_cell.angle_gamma   90.00
#
_symmetry.space_group_name_H-M   'P 1'
#
loop_
_entity.id
_entity.type
_entity.pdbx_description
1 polymer ?
#
loop_
_entity_poly.entity_id
_entity_poly.type
_entity_poly.pdbx_seq_one_letter_code
_entity_poly.pdbx_strand_id
1 'polypeptide(L)' 'MGFSYDKLWKKLIDEEMNKLDLQKAIKTTPRTIAKMGRDENVSMEILGRICRLYLNRCYNEFVY' A
#
# COMPACT_ATOMS: atom_id res chain seq x y z
N MET A 1 19.72 -4.26 -6.99
CA MET A 1 18.41 -4.77 -6.55
C MET A 1 17.61 -3.60 -5.97
N GLY A 2 16.93 -2.83 -6.82
CA GLY A 2 16.06 -1.74 -6.37
C GLY A 2 14.64 -2.27 -6.21
N PHE A 3 13.99 -2.00 -5.08
CA PHE A 3 12.59 -2.33 -4.90
C PHE A 3 11.75 -1.32 -5.68
N SER A 4 11.20 -1.69 -6.83
CA SER A 4 10.36 -0.77 -7.60
C SER A 4 8.90 -0.85 -7.14
N TYR A 5 8.40 0.23 -6.54
CA TYR A 5 6.98 0.35 -6.15
C TYR A 5 6.10 0.92 -7.27
N ASP A 6 6.63 1.11 -8.48
CA ASP A 6 5.90 1.65 -9.64
C ASP A 6 4.59 0.91 -9.97
N LYS A 7 4.63 -0.43 -9.87
CA LYS A 7 3.44 -1.28 -10.06
C LYS A 7 2.36 -1.02 -8.99
N LEU A 8 2.78 -0.76 -7.75
CA LEU A 8 1.87 -0.43 -6.66
C LEU A 8 1.22 0.94 -6.90
N TRP A 9 1.98 1.93 -7.35
CA TRP A 9 1.46 3.26 -7.69
C TRP A 9 0.45 3.21 -8.84
N LYS A 10 0.72 2.41 -9.88
CA LYS A 10 -0.25 2.16 -10.95
C LYS A 10 -1.54 1.53 -10.44
N LYS A 11 -1.43 0.55 -9.54
CA LYS A 11 -2.60 -0.11 -8.93
C LYS A 11 -3.40 0.83 -8.03
N LEU A 12 -2.76 1.85 -7.44
CA LEU A 12 -3.47 2.88 -6.68
C LEU A 12 -4.29 3.79 -7.59
N ILE A 13 -3.75 4.15 -8.76
CA ILE A 13 -4.46 4.96 -9.76
C ILE A 13 -5.67 4.19 -10.31
N ASP A 14 -5.50 2.90 -10.58
CA ASP A 14 -6.58 1.99 -11.00
C ASP A 14 -7.77 1.96 -10.00
N GLU A 15 -7.47 2.15 -8.72
CA GLU A 15 -8.44 2.13 -7.62
C GLU A 15 -8.87 3.53 -7.16
N GLU A 16 -8.52 4.58 -7.91
CA GLU A 16 -8.77 5.99 -7.56
C GLU A 16 -8.24 6.39 -6.16
N MET A 17 -7.19 5.72 -5.69
CA MET A 17 -6.57 5.98 -4.39
C MET A 17 -5.32 6.83 -4.53
N ASN A 18 -5.18 7.84 -3.67
CA ASN A 18 -3.94 8.60 -3.57
C ASN A 18 -2.96 7.96 -2.57
N LYS A 19 -1.71 8.44 -2.57
CA LYS A 19 -0.70 8.02 -1.59
C LYS A 19 -1.14 8.27 -0.14
N LEU A 20 -1.94 9.32 0.08
CA LEU A 20 -2.55 9.65 1.37
C LEU A 20 -3.63 8.66 1.77
N ASP A 21 -4.45 8.20 0.83
CA ASP A 21 -5.47 7.18 1.07
C ASP A 21 -4.81 5.84 1.38
N LEU A 22 -3.76 5.47 0.64
CA LEU A 22 -2.94 4.30 0.98
C LEU A 22 -2.41 4.42 2.41
N GLN A 23 -1.87 5.59 2.78
CA GLN A 23 -1.33 5.84 4.12
C GLN A 23 -2.38 5.61 5.21
N LYS A 24 -3.60 6.13 5.02
CA LYS A 24 -4.72 5.95 5.94
C LYS A 24 -5.15 4.48 5.99
N ALA A 25 -5.25 3.82 4.85
CA ALA A 25 -5.66 2.43 4.73
C ALA A 25 -4.71 1.45 5.44
N ILE A 26 -3.40 1.65 5.30
CA ILE A 26 -2.39 0.81 5.97
C ILE A 26 -1.99 1.34 7.35
N LYS A 27 -2.62 2.44 7.82
CA LYS A 27 -2.33 3.12 9.10
C LYS A 27 -0.82 3.27 9.34
N THR A 28 -0.10 3.81 8.35
CA THR A 28 1.35 4.02 8.44
C THR A 28 1.72 5.48 8.65
N THR A 29 2.94 5.70 9.12
CA THR A 29 3.55 7.02 9.15
C THR A 29 3.90 7.52 7.74
N PRO A 30 3.89 8.84 7.50
CA PRO A 30 4.22 9.43 6.20
C PRO A 30 5.68 9.14 5.80
N ARG A 31 6.56 8.88 6.77
CA ARG A 31 7.95 8.48 6.55
C ARG A 31 8.05 7.18 5.73
N THR A 32 7.17 6.22 5.99
CA THR A 32 7.14 4.95 5.24
C THR A 32 6.70 5.17 3.80
N ILE A 33 5.70 6.03 3.56
CA ILE A 33 5.27 6.39 2.20
C ILE A 33 6.40 7.07 1.43
N ALA A 34 7.13 7.98 2.08
CA ALA A 34 8.28 8.65 1.48
C ALA A 34 9.40 7.65 1.10
N LYS A 35 9.67 6.65 1.95
CA LYS A 35 10.61 5.56 1.64
C LYS A 35 10.18 4.75 0.41
N MET A 36 8.90 4.38 0.32
CA MET A 36 8.38 3.69 -0.87
C MET A 36 8.45 4.56 -2.12
N GLY A 37 8.28 5.87 -1.98
CA GLY A 37 8.46 6.83 -3.07
C GLY A 37 9.91 6.99 -3.53
N ARG A 38 10.88 6.56 -2.71
CA ARG A 38 12.32 6.57 -3.01
C ARG A 38 12.85 5.17 -3.35
N ASP A 39 11.96 4.21 -3.57
CA ASP A 39 12.32 2.80 -3.85
C ASP A 39 13.22 2.18 -2.76
N GLU A 40 13.05 2.65 -1.52
CA GLU A 40 13.78 2.14 -0.35
C GLU A 40 13.11 0.89 0.25
N ASN A 41 13.88 0.17 1.05
CA ASN A 41 13.37 -0.95 1.85
C ASN A 41 12.37 -0.47 2.92
N VAL A 42 11.18 -1.07 2.91
CA VAL A 42 10.19 -0.93 3.98
C VAL A 42 10.07 -2.21 4.78
N SER A 43 9.61 -2.09 6.02
CA SER A 43 9.41 -3.24 6.90
C SER A 43 8.39 -4.21 6.32
N MET A 44 8.63 -5.52 6.48
CA MET A 44 7.68 -6.57 6.05
C MET A 44 6.27 -6.38 6.60
N GLU A 45 6.12 -5.80 7.78
CA GLU A 45 4.81 -5.48 8.35
C GLU A 45 3.97 -4.57 7.44
N ILE A 46 4.61 -3.56 6.83
CA ILE A 46 3.97 -2.62 5.91
C ILE A 46 3.55 -3.33 4.63
N LEU A 47 4.44 -4.15 4.06
CA LEU A 47 4.11 -4.98 2.89
C LEU A 47 2.94 -5.91 3.19
N GLY A 48 2.89 -6.50 4.38
CA GLY A 48 1.78 -7.33 4.82
C GLY A 48 0.46 -6.56 4.95
N ARG A 49 0.48 -5.30 5.40
CA ARG A 49 -0.71 -4.43 5.44
C ARG A 49 -1.18 -4.02 4.05
N ILE A 50 -0.26 -3.68 3.15
CA ILE A 50 -0.57 -3.37 1.74
C ILE A 50 -1.16 -4.61 1.06
N CYS A 51 -0.54 -5.77 1.24
CA CYS A 51 -1.02 -7.04 0.70
C CYS A 51 -2.41 -7.38 1.25
N ARG A 52 -2.62 -7.22 2.57
CA ARG A 52 -3.95 -7.35 3.16
C ARG A 52 -4.94 -6.36 2.58
N LEU A 53 -4.60 -5.09 2.37
CA LEU A 53 -5.53 -4.12 1.78
C LEU A 53 -6.05 -4.59 0.42
N TYR A 54 -5.18 -5.14 -0.43
CA TYR A 54 -5.57 -5.65 -1.74
C TYR A 54 -6.19 -7.06 -1.71
N LEU A 55 -5.79 -7.93 -0.76
CA LEU A 55 -6.36 -9.28 -0.60
C LEU A 55 -7.71 -9.28 0.13
N ASN A 56 -7.90 -8.42 1.14
CA ASN A 56 -9.14 -8.34 1.92
C ASN A 56 -10.34 -7.77 1.16
N ARG A 57 -10.15 -7.26 -0.07
CA ARG A 57 -11.31 -7.00 -0.94
C ARG A 57 -12.03 -8.28 -1.36
N CYS A 58 -11.46 -9.47 -1.13
CA CYS A 58 -12.19 -10.74 -1.27
C CYS A 58 -12.93 -11.16 0.02
N TYR A 59 -12.75 -10.47 1.15
CA TYR A 59 -13.32 -10.86 2.46
C TYR A 59 -14.33 -9.85 3.03
N ASN A 60 -14.32 -8.59 2.57
CA ASN A 60 -15.26 -7.56 3.04
C ASN A 60 -16.62 -7.55 2.31
N GLU A 61 -16.88 -8.47 1.38
CA GLU A 61 -18.24 -8.70 0.86
C GLU A 61 -19.05 -9.69 1.74
N PHE A 62 -18.48 -10.18 2.85
CA PHE A 62 -19.14 -11.12 3.77
C PHE A 62 -19.34 -10.60 5.21
N VAL A 63 -18.89 -9.39 5.55
CA VAL A 63 -19.10 -8.78 6.87
C VAL A 63 -19.35 -7.29 6.73
N TYR A 64 -20.54 -6.92 6.22
CA TYR A 64 -21.47 -5.89 6.72
C TYR A 64 -22.56 -5.62 5.69
#